data_AF-C7LZN4-F1
#
_entry.id   AF-C7LZN4-F1
#
_cell.length_a   1.000
_cell.length_b   1.000
_cell.length_c   1.000
_cell.angle_alpha   90.00
_cell.angle_beta   90.00
_cell.angle_gamma   90.00
#
_symmetry.space_group_name_H-M   'P 1'
#
loop_
_entity.id
_entity.type
_entity.pdbx_description
1 polymer ?
#
loop_
_entity_poly.entity_id
_entity_poly.type
_entity_poly.pdbx_seq_one_letter_code
_entity_poly.pdbx_strand_id
1 'polypeptide(L)'
;MAIADADVRRVRDATDLVALVSETVALRRVGRRWVGLCPFHDERSPSFSVNPELGVYYCFGCHARGDAITFVREVQGLDFTEAVEQLARRAGLRIEHEAAGEPRASTRREALTVLEAQTTWYADQLAGPAGERAREYLAARGISEDQIAKFRIGYAPPSRAASLAELGASAAIALEVGIRVRGQDGSLHDPMSGRIVFPIREVAGQVIAFGGRVVPPARDGVPKYRNTQDTAYYHKRQVLYNLDRARSTFLRERRALVCEGYTDVIALDAAGVAAVATCGTALTDDHLRILRRFAPQVVVLFDGDDAGQRAAEQVAPLAEAAGVELLVATLPGGRDPAEAFAEDPDSLRQALASPVPVARFRLERVLARADLRSVEGRARAVADVAAVLASVGDPLVRSEYIAMLADRTGFREAELAARLPSALRPRRLRTSEASGLDRPAASVLIALASDPGLGDLVVPALFRDPTYRALAAALGSRGEAPVAAALEGVGDDVRELYHRIAASDSEGSFDDALVVLVLREAGVELEREARGLAGLSGPEREERQRRWTDHIMTLHRLRTEPRDLDAAGALLAYLVEARSDVALGSGS
;
A
#
# COMPACT_ATOMS: atom_id res chain seq x y z
N MET A 1 -0.15 -15.18 7.81
CA MET A 1 -0.21 -16.39 8.67
C MET A 1 -1.27 -16.12 9.74
N ALA A 2 -2.20 -17.04 9.98
CA ALA A 2 -3.27 -16.82 10.96
C ALA A 2 -2.82 -17.34 12.33
N ILE A 3 -2.79 -16.46 13.33
CA ILE A 3 -2.67 -16.84 14.74
C ILE A 3 -4.07 -17.21 15.22
N ALA A 4 -4.21 -18.31 15.96
CA ALA A 4 -5.50 -18.69 16.52
C ALA A 4 -6.08 -17.57 17.41
N ASP A 5 -7.36 -17.23 17.22
CA ASP A 5 -8.03 -16.17 18.00
C ASP A 5 -7.95 -16.39 19.52
N ALA A 6 -7.89 -17.66 19.96
CA ALA A 6 -7.69 -18.01 21.35
C ALA A 6 -6.33 -17.56 21.90
N ASP A 7 -5.27 -17.66 21.09
CA ASP A 7 -3.93 -17.24 21.47
C ASP A 7 -3.78 -15.72 21.46
N VAL A 8 -4.40 -15.02 20.49
CA VAL A 8 -4.48 -13.55 20.49
C VAL A 8 -5.14 -13.04 21.78
N ARG A 9 -6.26 -13.67 22.20
CA ARG A 9 -6.94 -13.31 23.46
C ARG A 9 -6.04 -13.56 24.67
N ARG A 10 -5.39 -14.71 24.76
CA ARG A 10 -4.45 -15.04 25.86
C ARG A 10 -3.32 -14.01 25.97
N VAL A 11 -2.77 -13.56 24.84
CA VAL A 11 -1.71 -12.54 24.81
C VAL A 11 -2.22 -11.19 25.30
N ARG A 12 -3.42 -10.78 24.88
CA ARG A 12 -4.06 -9.55 25.38
C ARG A 12 -4.26 -9.59 26.89
N ASP A 13 -4.84 -10.67 27.39
CA ASP A 13 -5.17 -10.82 28.81
C ASP A 13 -3.92 -10.88 29.70
N ALA A 14 -2.83 -11.46 29.19
CA ALA A 14 -1.57 -11.55 29.92
C ALA A 14 -0.71 -10.27 29.85
N THR A 15 -1.11 -9.26 29.07
CA THR A 15 -0.32 -8.03 28.89
C THR A 15 -0.83 -6.91 29.79
N ASP A 16 0.03 -6.44 30.70
CA ASP A 16 -0.22 -5.19 31.43
C ASP A 16 0.02 -3.98 30.51
N LEU A 17 -1.08 -3.40 30.03
CA LEU A 17 -1.03 -2.25 29.11
C LEU A 17 -0.39 -1.01 29.74
N VAL A 18 -0.57 -0.78 31.05
CA VAL A 18 0.01 0.41 31.69
C VAL A 18 1.51 0.27 31.79
N ALA A 19 2.00 -0.91 32.18
CA ALA A 19 3.43 -1.20 32.23
C ALA A 19 4.05 -1.07 30.83
N LEU A 20 3.42 -1.67 29.82
CA LEU A 20 3.86 -1.61 28.42
C LEU A 20 3.96 -0.18 27.89
N VAL A 21 2.94 0.66 28.12
CA VAL A 21 2.94 2.05 27.66
C VAL A 21 3.96 2.90 28.42
N SER A 22 4.16 2.61 29.72
CA SER A 22 5.08 3.36 30.58
C SER A 22 6.55 3.24 30.16
N GLU A 23 6.89 2.27 29.30
CA GLU A 23 8.22 2.15 28.70
C GLU A 23 8.53 3.27 27.71
N THR A 24 7.51 3.82 27.07
CA THR A 24 7.64 4.84 26.02
C THR A 24 7.10 6.20 26.47
N VAL A 25 6.11 6.21 27.35
CA VAL A 25 5.38 7.41 27.77
C VAL A 25 5.46 7.56 29.29
N ALA A 26 5.89 8.72 29.77
CA ALA A 26 5.78 9.05 31.18
C ALA A 26 4.31 9.24 31.57
N LEU A 27 3.70 8.21 32.17
CA LEU A 27 2.30 8.21 32.58
C LEU A 27 2.15 8.64 34.05
N ARG A 28 1.11 9.44 34.33
CA ARG A 28 0.66 9.77 35.69
C ARG A 28 -0.76 9.24 35.92
N ARG A 29 -1.04 8.74 37.12
CA ARG A 29 -2.37 8.25 37.47
C ARG A 29 -3.33 9.42 37.72
N VAL A 30 -4.50 9.37 37.09
CA VAL A 30 -5.60 10.33 37.27
C VAL A 30 -6.89 9.54 37.44
N GLY A 31 -7.35 9.41 38.69
CA GLY A 31 -8.48 8.56 39.04
C GLY A 31 -8.22 7.09 38.71
N ARG A 32 -9.07 6.50 37.85
CA ARG A 32 -8.96 5.12 37.37
C ARG A 32 -8.10 4.96 36.11
N ARG A 33 -7.65 6.07 35.50
CA ARG A 33 -6.89 6.07 34.24
C ARG A 33 -5.45 6.54 34.46
N TRP A 34 -4.63 6.32 33.45
CA TRP A 34 -3.27 6.84 33.38
C TRP A 34 -3.15 7.80 32.20
N VAL A 35 -2.52 8.95 32.40
CA VAL A 35 -2.48 10.03 31.40
C VAL A 35 -1.04 10.47 31.14
N GLY A 36 -0.67 10.74 29.89
CA GLY A 36 0.66 11.21 29.48
C GLY A 36 0.63 11.96 28.14
N LEU A 37 1.81 12.34 27.66
CA LEU A 37 1.97 12.89 26.30
C LEU A 37 1.83 11.76 25.27
N CYS A 38 1.15 12.03 24.17
CA CYS A 38 0.90 11.05 23.14
C CYS A 38 2.18 10.69 22.37
N PRO A 39 2.50 9.38 22.20
CA PRO A 39 3.65 8.96 21.42
C PRO A 39 3.39 9.02 19.89
N PHE A 40 2.16 9.31 19.46
CA PHE A 40 1.73 9.25 18.05
C PHE A 40 1.65 10.62 17.37
N HIS A 41 1.77 11.72 18.11
CA HIS A 41 1.80 13.08 17.57
C HIS A 41 2.49 14.03 18.55
N ASP A 42 3.00 15.15 18.06
CA ASP A 42 3.70 16.13 18.89
C ASP A 42 2.68 17.05 19.60
N GLU A 43 2.75 17.09 20.93
CA GLU A 43 1.86 17.89 21.77
C GLU A 43 2.55 18.38 23.05
N ARG A 44 2.05 19.48 23.63
CA ARG A 44 2.59 20.06 24.88
C ARG A 44 1.75 19.79 26.11
N SER A 45 0.50 19.36 25.92
CA SER A 45 -0.45 19.04 26.99
C SER A 45 -0.82 17.56 26.94
N PRO A 46 -0.81 16.83 28.08
CA PRO A 46 -1.14 15.41 28.09
C PRO A 46 -2.55 15.13 27.55
N SER A 47 -2.67 14.49 26.38
CA SER A 47 -3.96 14.04 25.83
C SER A 47 -4.07 12.52 25.68
N PHE A 48 -3.00 11.77 25.99
CA PHE A 48 -2.97 10.31 25.91
C PHE A 48 -3.48 9.67 27.19
N SER A 49 -4.55 8.86 27.10
CA SER A 49 -5.20 8.23 28.24
C SER A 49 -5.24 6.70 28.09
N VAL A 50 -4.79 5.98 29.11
CA VAL A 50 -4.80 4.52 29.20
C VAL A 50 -5.80 4.08 30.27
N ASN A 51 -6.69 3.16 29.92
CA ASN A 51 -7.63 2.53 30.84
C ASN A 51 -7.20 1.07 31.11
N PRO A 52 -6.60 0.77 32.28
CA PRO A 52 -6.15 -0.58 32.60
C PRO A 52 -7.30 -1.58 32.76
N GLU A 53 -8.47 -1.15 33.27
CA GLU A 53 -9.62 -2.04 33.48
C GLU A 53 -10.20 -2.55 32.16
N LEU A 54 -10.13 -1.75 31.10
CA LEU A 54 -10.65 -2.08 29.77
C LEU A 54 -9.55 -2.54 28.79
N GLY A 55 -8.28 -2.51 29.19
CA GLY A 55 -7.16 -2.90 28.32
C GLY A 55 -7.00 -2.05 27.06
N VAL A 56 -7.40 -0.77 27.08
CA VAL A 56 -7.36 0.13 25.91
C VAL A 56 -6.73 1.48 26.22
N TYR A 57 -6.19 2.12 25.17
CA TYR A 57 -5.76 3.51 25.19
C TYR A 57 -6.56 4.36 24.19
N TYR A 58 -6.60 5.67 24.47
CA TYR A 58 -7.19 6.66 23.59
C TYR A 58 -6.44 8.00 23.74
N CYS A 59 -6.14 8.64 22.62
CA CYS A 59 -5.59 9.99 22.57
C CYS A 59 -6.68 11.01 22.24
N PHE A 60 -6.91 11.99 23.11
CA PHE A 60 -7.90 13.04 22.89
C PHE A 60 -7.44 14.13 21.90
N GLY A 61 -6.13 14.23 21.62
CA GLY A 61 -5.59 15.12 20.58
C GLY A 61 -5.71 14.55 19.15
N CYS A 62 -5.04 13.43 18.87
CA CYS A 62 -4.97 12.85 17.52
C CYS A 62 -5.93 11.67 17.26
N HIS A 63 -6.78 11.30 18.21
CA HIS A 63 -7.74 10.19 18.13
C HIS A 63 -7.14 8.79 17.94
N ALA A 64 -5.82 8.64 18.11
CA ALA A 64 -5.17 7.33 18.18
C ALA A 64 -5.80 6.49 19.30
N ARG A 65 -6.15 5.24 18.99
CA ARG A 65 -6.85 4.33 19.90
C ARG A 65 -6.43 2.90 19.64
N GLY A 66 -6.47 2.06 20.66
CA GLY A 66 -6.14 0.66 20.51
C GLY A 66 -5.94 -0.08 21.82
N ASP A 67 -5.46 -1.31 21.71
CA ASP A 67 -5.08 -2.19 22.80
C ASP A 67 -3.55 -2.35 22.87
N ALA A 68 -3.05 -3.27 23.70
CA ALA A 68 -1.63 -3.57 23.82
C ALA A 68 -0.95 -3.97 22.50
N ILE A 69 -1.63 -4.78 21.68
CA ILE A 69 -1.11 -5.22 20.38
C ILE A 69 -1.01 -4.01 19.45
N THR A 70 -2.07 -3.21 19.36
CA THR A 70 -2.10 -2.00 18.54
C THR A 70 -1.02 -1.01 18.96
N PHE A 71 -0.83 -0.82 20.27
CA PHE A 71 0.22 0.06 20.80
C PHE A 71 1.61 -0.36 20.33
N VAL A 72 1.94 -1.64 20.44
CA VAL A 72 3.23 -2.20 20.01
C VAL A 72 3.42 -2.07 18.50
N ARG A 73 2.37 -2.37 17.71
CA ARG A 73 2.40 -2.22 16.26
C ARG A 73 2.73 -0.79 15.83
N GLU A 74 2.00 0.17 16.40
CA GLU A 74 2.13 1.57 16.02
C GLU A 74 3.44 2.19 16.52
N VAL A 75 3.88 1.85 17.74
CA VAL A 75 5.13 2.40 18.31
C VAL A 75 6.39 1.76 17.70
N GLN A 76 6.34 0.47 17.34
CA GLN A 76 7.50 -0.29 16.88
C GLN A 76 7.48 -0.62 15.38
N GLY A 77 6.41 -0.27 14.67
CA GLY A 77 6.24 -0.51 13.23
C GLY A 77 6.05 -1.99 12.87
N LEU A 78 5.57 -2.79 13.81
CA LEU A 78 5.37 -4.23 13.65
C LEU A 78 4.02 -4.56 13.00
N ASP A 79 3.96 -5.66 12.26
CA ASP A 79 2.69 -6.23 11.84
C ASP A 79 1.95 -6.92 13.01
N PHE A 80 0.73 -7.37 12.74
CA PHE A 80 -0.11 -7.96 13.78
C PHE A 80 0.50 -9.22 14.39
N THR A 81 1.05 -10.11 13.56
CA THR A 81 1.66 -11.37 14.00
C THR A 81 2.91 -11.08 14.82
N GLU A 82 3.79 -10.22 14.32
CA GLU A 82 5.03 -9.81 14.99
C GLU A 82 4.76 -9.18 16.38
N ALA A 83 3.74 -8.33 16.47
CA ALA A 83 3.35 -7.70 17.73
C ALA A 83 2.74 -8.71 18.73
N VAL A 84 1.88 -9.62 18.26
CA VAL A 84 1.32 -10.70 19.09
C VAL A 84 2.44 -11.61 19.60
N GLU A 85 3.39 -11.99 18.75
CA GLU A 85 4.52 -12.83 19.16
C GLU A 85 5.45 -12.12 20.15
N GLN A 86 5.72 -10.84 19.96
CA GLN A 86 6.54 -10.08 20.88
C GLN A 86 5.89 -10.02 22.25
N LEU A 87 4.59 -9.71 22.32
CA LEU A 87 3.84 -9.70 23.56
C LEU A 87 3.74 -11.11 24.17
N ALA A 88 3.57 -12.16 23.36
CA ALA A 88 3.59 -13.54 23.81
C ALA A 88 4.94 -13.91 24.46
N ARG A 89 6.06 -13.53 23.84
CA ARG A 89 7.41 -13.74 24.42
C ARG A 89 7.58 -13.03 25.75
N ARG A 90 7.08 -11.79 25.87
CA ARG A 90 7.13 -11.01 27.12
C ARG A 90 6.26 -11.65 28.22
N ALA A 91 5.11 -12.19 27.85
CA ALA A 91 4.19 -12.87 28.74
C ALA A 91 4.55 -14.34 29.02
N GLY A 92 5.60 -14.89 28.39
CA GLY A 92 5.98 -16.31 28.52
C GLY A 92 4.99 -17.28 27.88
N LEU A 93 4.16 -16.82 26.93
CA LEU A 93 3.15 -17.62 26.23
C LEU A 93 3.72 -18.22 24.94
N ARG A 94 3.30 -19.46 24.64
CA ARG A 94 3.55 -20.12 23.34
C ARG A 94 2.31 -19.96 22.46
N ILE A 95 2.53 -19.57 21.21
CA ILE A 95 1.49 -19.41 20.18
C ILE A 95 1.63 -20.57 19.18
N GLU A 96 0.53 -21.25 18.86
CA GLU A 96 0.51 -22.31 17.85
C GLU A 96 0.05 -21.76 16.49
N HIS A 97 0.74 -22.12 15.41
CA HIS A 97 0.44 -21.66 14.05
C HIS A 97 -0.19 -22.80 13.23
N GLU A 98 -1.28 -22.52 12.50
CA GLU A 98 -1.75 -23.42 11.43
C GLU A 98 -0.74 -23.41 10.26
N ALA A 99 -0.28 -24.60 9.89
CA ALA A 99 0.97 -24.78 9.17
C ALA A 99 1.02 -24.19 7.76
N ALA A 100 1.92 -23.22 7.58
CA ALA A 100 2.65 -23.01 6.33
C ALA A 100 4.10 -22.60 6.66
N GLY A 101 4.96 -23.58 6.96
CA GLY A 101 6.40 -23.52 6.69
C GLY A 101 7.24 -22.39 7.30
N GLU A 102 6.93 -21.86 8.49
CA GLU A 102 7.89 -20.99 9.17
C GLU A 102 9.01 -21.82 9.86
N PRO A 103 10.29 -21.50 9.61
CA PRO A 103 11.40 -22.14 10.29
C PRO A 103 11.29 -21.93 11.81
N ARG A 104 11.47 -23.00 12.59
CA ARG A 104 11.52 -22.93 14.06
C ARG A 104 12.49 -21.81 14.48
N ALA A 105 12.21 -21.09 15.57
CA ALA A 105 13.04 -19.97 16.03
C ALA A 105 14.56 -20.29 16.15
N SER A 106 14.89 -21.54 16.51
CA SER A 106 16.28 -22.05 16.51
C SER A 106 16.89 -22.11 15.11
N THR A 107 16.13 -22.58 14.13
CA THR A 107 16.52 -22.71 12.72
C THR A 107 16.68 -21.35 12.06
N ARG A 108 15.78 -20.40 12.37
CA ARG A 108 15.92 -19.02 11.87
C ARG A 108 17.19 -18.35 12.38
N ARG A 109 17.52 -18.51 13.66
CA ARG A 109 18.76 -17.96 14.22
C ARG A 109 20.00 -18.56 13.55
N GLU A 110 19.99 -19.86 13.31
CA GLU A 110 21.09 -20.55 12.61
C GLU A 110 21.23 -20.05 11.17
N ALA A 111 20.13 -19.97 10.42
CA ALA A 111 20.09 -19.43 9.06
C ALA A 111 20.68 -18.01 8.97
N LEU A 112 20.25 -17.11 9.85
CA LEU A 112 20.77 -15.73 9.89
C LEU A 112 22.24 -15.67 10.29
N THR A 113 22.70 -16.56 11.19
CA THR A 113 24.11 -16.67 11.57
C THR A 113 24.97 -17.09 10.38
N VAL A 114 24.50 -18.06 9.59
CA VAL A 114 25.18 -18.51 8.37
C VAL A 114 25.24 -17.40 7.31
N LEU A 115 24.16 -16.65 7.11
CA LEU A 115 24.13 -15.50 6.20
C LEU A 115 25.11 -14.39 6.64
N GLU A 116 25.19 -14.13 7.93
CA GLU A 116 26.13 -13.17 8.48
C GLU A 116 27.59 -13.63 8.31
N ALA A 117 27.89 -14.92 8.56
CA ALA A 117 29.21 -15.49 8.31
C ALA A 117 29.61 -15.41 6.82
N GLN A 118 28.68 -15.71 5.91
CA GLN A 118 28.90 -15.60 4.47
C GLN A 118 29.14 -14.14 4.04
N THR A 119 28.47 -13.18 4.69
CA THR A 119 28.69 -11.74 4.47
C THR A 119 30.10 -11.33 4.84
N THR A 120 30.57 -11.72 6.04
CA THR A 120 31.93 -11.45 6.49
C THR A 120 32.95 -12.08 5.55
N TRP A 121 32.74 -13.33 5.14
CA TRP A 121 33.63 -13.99 4.20
C TRP A 121 33.74 -13.24 2.87
N TYR A 122 32.62 -12.75 2.30
CA TYR A 122 32.66 -11.95 1.07
C TYR A 122 33.42 -10.63 1.26
N ALA A 123 33.26 -9.96 2.40
CA ALA A 123 34.01 -8.75 2.71
C ALA A 123 35.52 -9.02 2.80
N ASP A 124 35.92 -10.11 3.45
CA ASP A 124 37.32 -10.53 3.53
C ASP A 124 37.92 -10.85 2.15
N GLN A 125 37.14 -11.49 1.27
CA GLN A 125 37.58 -11.74 -0.11
C GLN A 125 37.73 -10.44 -0.90
N LEU A 126 36.85 -9.46 -0.69
CA LEU A 126 36.97 -8.14 -1.33
C LEU A 126 38.20 -7.39 -0.83
N ALA A 127 38.57 -7.52 0.45
CA ALA A 127 39.77 -6.89 1.00
C ALA A 127 41.07 -7.60 0.58
N GLY A 128 41.02 -8.92 0.39
CA GLY A 128 42.16 -9.74 0.00
C GLY A 128 42.61 -9.60 -1.46
N PRO A 129 43.64 -10.35 -1.88
CA PRO A 129 44.18 -10.30 -3.24
C PRO A 129 43.14 -10.64 -4.32
N ALA A 130 42.23 -11.58 -4.03
CA ALA A 130 41.19 -11.98 -4.98
C ALA A 130 40.22 -10.83 -5.35
N GLY A 131 40.08 -9.83 -4.48
CA GLY A 131 39.19 -8.70 -4.66
C GLY A 131 39.79 -7.51 -5.41
N GLU A 132 41.07 -7.54 -5.82
CA GLU A 132 41.77 -6.39 -6.44
C GLU A 132 40.96 -5.75 -7.57
N ARG A 133 40.58 -6.55 -8.57
CA ARG A 133 39.77 -6.08 -9.71
C ARG A 133 38.39 -5.58 -9.32
N ALA A 134 37.79 -6.15 -8.28
CA ALA A 134 36.50 -5.71 -7.78
C ALA A 134 36.61 -4.35 -7.08
N ARG A 135 37.69 -4.11 -6.32
CA ARG A 135 37.99 -2.81 -5.71
C ARG A 135 38.29 -1.74 -6.75
N GLU A 136 39.10 -2.06 -7.77
CA GLU A 136 39.35 -1.16 -8.90
C GLU A 136 38.05 -0.76 -9.60
N TYR A 137 37.16 -1.73 -9.82
CA TYR A 137 35.85 -1.47 -10.42
C TYR A 137 34.95 -0.58 -9.56
N LEU A 138 34.90 -0.83 -8.25
CA LEU A 138 34.13 -0.02 -7.30
C LEU A 138 34.67 1.42 -7.23
N ALA A 139 36.00 1.58 -7.18
CA ALA A 139 36.66 2.88 -7.19
C ALA A 139 36.39 3.65 -8.49
N ALA A 140 36.47 2.98 -9.64
CA ALA A 140 36.12 3.57 -10.94
C ALA A 140 34.64 3.99 -11.03
N ARG A 141 33.76 3.41 -10.19
CA ARG A 141 32.35 3.80 -10.04
C ARG A 141 32.12 4.83 -8.94
N GLY A 142 33.18 5.37 -8.34
CA GLY A 142 33.10 6.40 -7.30
C GLY A 142 32.63 5.90 -5.94
N ILE A 143 32.66 4.59 -5.69
CA ILE A 143 32.28 4.01 -4.40
C ILE A 143 33.49 4.00 -3.48
N SER A 144 33.42 4.74 -2.37
CA SER A 144 34.53 4.89 -1.41
C SER A 144 34.69 3.68 -0.49
N GLU A 145 35.85 3.57 0.17
CA GLU A 145 36.10 2.53 1.18
C GLU A 145 35.12 2.61 2.35
N ASP A 146 34.75 3.82 2.77
CA ASP A 146 33.75 4.05 3.82
C ASP A 146 32.38 3.50 3.41
N GLN A 147 31.99 3.67 2.15
CA GLN A 147 30.74 3.11 1.62
C GLN A 147 30.82 1.59 1.51
N ILE A 148 31.95 1.05 1.05
CA ILE A 148 32.20 -0.39 1.03
C ILE A 148 32.01 -0.99 2.42
N ALA A 149 32.60 -0.36 3.45
CA ALA A 149 32.44 -0.79 4.84
C ALA A 149 31.00 -0.62 5.35
N LYS A 150 30.40 0.55 5.13
CA LYS A 150 29.03 0.89 5.58
C LYS A 150 27.99 -0.07 5.03
N PHE A 151 28.02 -0.35 3.74
CA PHE A 151 27.10 -1.27 3.06
C PHE A 151 27.55 -2.73 3.10
N ARG A 152 28.73 -3.00 3.69
CA ARG A 152 29.38 -4.32 3.78
C ARG A 152 29.47 -5.00 2.41
N ILE A 153 29.87 -4.22 1.41
CA ILE A 153 30.08 -4.74 0.06
C ILE A 153 31.19 -5.78 0.12
N GLY A 154 30.99 -6.90 -0.56
CA GLY A 154 31.93 -8.00 -0.62
C GLY A 154 32.21 -8.45 -2.04
N TYR A 155 33.00 -9.51 -2.18
CA TYR A 155 33.31 -10.14 -3.46
C TYR A 155 33.23 -11.65 -3.33
N ALA A 156 32.57 -12.29 -4.29
CA ALA A 156 32.51 -13.74 -4.42
C ALA A 156 33.49 -14.17 -5.54
N PRO A 157 34.74 -14.54 -5.23
CA PRO A 157 35.73 -14.86 -6.24
C PRO A 157 35.35 -16.14 -7.01
N PRO A 158 35.57 -16.18 -8.34
CA PRO A 158 35.25 -17.37 -9.13
C PRO A 158 36.21 -18.54 -8.86
N SER A 159 37.38 -18.25 -8.30
CA SER A 159 38.42 -19.23 -8.00
C SER A 159 38.12 -20.09 -6.78
N ARG A 160 37.25 -19.62 -5.87
CA ARG A 160 37.00 -20.27 -4.58
C ARG A 160 35.66 -19.83 -4.00
N ALA A 161 34.87 -20.78 -3.50
CA ALA A 161 33.76 -20.49 -2.59
C ALA A 161 34.17 -20.81 -1.14
N ALA A 162 33.50 -20.19 -0.16
CA ALA A 162 33.65 -20.60 1.24
C ALA A 162 33.25 -22.07 1.41
N SER A 163 34.00 -22.83 2.19
CA SER A 163 33.54 -24.16 2.60
C SER A 163 32.39 -24.03 3.59
N LEU A 164 31.51 -25.03 3.64
CA LEU A 164 30.40 -25.04 4.61
C LEU A 164 30.91 -25.04 6.06
N ALA A 165 32.07 -25.67 6.32
CA ALA A 165 32.73 -25.66 7.62
C ALA A 165 33.19 -24.25 8.03
N GLU A 166 33.77 -23.47 7.11
CA GLU A 166 34.14 -22.06 7.37
C GLU A 166 32.94 -21.18 7.73
N LEU A 167 31.75 -21.52 7.20
CA LEU A 167 30.51 -20.81 7.48
C LEU A 167 29.77 -21.33 8.71
N GLY A 168 30.23 -22.43 9.32
CA GLY A 168 29.48 -23.14 10.36
C GLY A 168 28.11 -23.63 9.87
N ALA A 169 27.98 -23.94 8.58
CA ALA A 169 26.70 -24.25 7.93
C ALA A 169 26.57 -25.73 7.58
N SER A 170 25.36 -26.27 7.70
CA SER A 170 24.99 -27.53 7.05
C SER A 170 24.65 -27.30 5.57
N ALA A 171 24.75 -28.34 4.75
CA ALA A 171 24.34 -28.27 3.34
C ALA A 171 22.85 -27.91 3.18
N ALA A 172 22.00 -28.38 4.10
CA ALA A 172 20.57 -28.09 4.10
C ALA A 172 20.31 -26.59 4.31
N ILE A 173 20.92 -25.99 5.34
CA ILE A 173 20.76 -24.56 5.64
C ILE A 173 21.33 -23.70 4.52
N ALA A 174 22.50 -24.07 3.99
CA ALA A 174 23.13 -23.33 2.91
C ALA A 174 22.28 -23.30 1.61
N LEU A 175 21.55 -24.38 1.33
CA LEU A 175 20.56 -24.43 0.24
C LEU A 175 19.30 -23.62 0.58
N GLU A 176 18.78 -23.77 1.80
CA GLU A 176 17.57 -23.10 2.30
C GLU A 176 17.68 -21.57 2.24
N VAL A 177 18.81 -21.01 2.69
CA VAL A 177 19.07 -19.56 2.68
C VAL A 177 19.62 -19.07 1.33
N GLY A 178 19.80 -19.96 0.37
CA GLY A 178 20.17 -19.62 -1.00
C GLY A 178 21.62 -19.17 -1.20
N ILE A 179 22.53 -19.43 -0.25
CA ILE A 179 23.97 -19.19 -0.44
C ILE A 179 24.66 -20.31 -1.23
N ARG A 180 24.00 -21.46 -1.36
CA ARG A 180 24.42 -22.54 -2.27
C ARG A 180 23.27 -22.93 -3.17
N VAL A 181 23.61 -23.34 -4.38
CA VAL A 181 22.69 -23.94 -5.36
C VAL A 181 23.26 -25.25 -5.86
N ARG A 182 22.39 -26.20 -6.21
CA ARG A 182 22.82 -27.50 -6.73
C ARG A 182 23.07 -27.41 -8.24
N GLY A 183 24.27 -27.81 -8.67
CA GLY A 183 24.64 -27.99 -10.07
C GLY A 183 23.98 -29.23 -10.68
N GLN A 184 24.11 -29.39 -12.00
CA GLN A 184 23.58 -30.57 -12.72
C GLN A 184 24.26 -31.87 -12.27
N ASP A 185 25.51 -31.80 -11.85
CA ASP A 185 26.31 -32.91 -11.32
C ASP A 185 26.07 -33.17 -9.81
N GLY A 186 25.15 -32.43 -9.18
CA GLY A 186 24.85 -32.53 -7.76
C GLY A 186 25.80 -31.75 -6.85
N SER A 187 26.84 -31.12 -7.39
CA SER A 187 27.77 -30.32 -6.59
C SER A 187 27.12 -29.00 -6.14
N LEU A 188 27.62 -28.43 -5.04
CA LEU A 188 27.10 -27.18 -4.48
C LEU A 188 27.96 -26.00 -4.96
N HIS A 189 27.31 -25.01 -5.55
CA HIS A 189 27.97 -23.81 -6.05
C HIS A 189 27.46 -22.56 -5.35
N ASP A 190 28.34 -21.57 -5.22
CA ASP A 190 27.95 -20.22 -4.82
C ASP A 190 27.27 -19.51 -6.01
N PRO A 191 25.98 -19.12 -5.91
CA PRO A 191 25.28 -18.43 -6.98
C PRO A 191 25.85 -17.03 -7.28
N MET A 192 26.59 -16.43 -6.33
CA MET A 192 27.23 -15.12 -6.46
C MET A 192 28.63 -15.19 -7.05
N SER A 193 29.17 -16.37 -7.33
CA SER A 193 30.49 -16.56 -7.93
C SER A 193 30.77 -15.61 -9.11
N GLY A 194 31.90 -14.90 -9.04
CA GLY A 194 32.34 -13.89 -10.01
C GLY A 194 31.78 -12.48 -9.80
N ARG A 195 31.12 -12.18 -8.67
CA ARG A 195 30.36 -10.93 -8.48
C ARG A 195 30.81 -10.13 -7.27
N ILE A 196 30.71 -8.80 -7.39
CA ILE A 196 30.61 -7.90 -6.24
C ILE A 196 29.27 -8.17 -5.57
N VAL A 197 29.27 -8.35 -4.25
CA VAL A 197 28.13 -8.77 -3.46
C VAL A 197 27.61 -7.62 -2.60
N PHE A 198 26.31 -7.40 -2.63
CA PHE A 198 25.56 -6.45 -1.82
C PHE A 198 24.66 -7.22 -0.85
N PRO A 199 24.97 -7.26 0.46
CA PRO A 199 24.13 -7.93 1.45
C PRO A 199 22.76 -7.23 1.56
N ILE A 200 21.69 -7.99 1.44
CA ILE A 200 20.31 -7.51 1.56
C ILE A 200 19.83 -7.80 2.98
N ARG A 201 19.29 -6.76 3.64
CA ARG A 201 18.87 -6.81 5.04
C ARG A 201 17.36 -6.67 5.17
N GLU A 202 16.81 -7.32 6.18
CA GLU A 202 15.46 -7.03 6.65
C GLU A 202 15.43 -5.72 7.44
N VAL A 203 14.24 -5.22 7.77
CA VAL A 203 14.03 -3.95 8.50
C VAL A 203 14.76 -3.93 9.86
N ALA A 204 14.90 -5.07 10.52
CA ALA A 204 15.65 -5.22 11.77
C ALA A 204 17.18 -5.15 11.59
N GLY A 205 17.67 -5.13 10.35
CA GLY A 205 19.09 -4.99 10.00
C GLY A 205 19.85 -6.31 9.86
N GLN A 206 19.18 -7.46 9.97
CA GLN A 206 19.79 -8.78 9.79
C GLN A 206 19.91 -9.12 8.30
N VAL A 207 21.00 -9.76 7.87
CA VAL A 207 21.18 -10.16 6.47
C VAL A 207 20.28 -11.36 6.17
N ILE A 208 19.47 -11.24 5.12
CA ILE A 208 18.50 -12.26 4.68
C ILE A 208 18.75 -12.79 3.27
N ALA A 209 19.52 -12.05 2.44
CA ALA A 209 19.82 -12.42 1.07
C ALA A 209 21.02 -11.62 0.52
N PHE A 210 21.35 -11.85 -0.75
CA PHE A 210 22.43 -11.16 -1.45
C PHE A 210 22.00 -10.72 -2.85
N GLY A 211 22.44 -9.54 -3.24
CA GLY A 211 22.51 -9.09 -4.63
C GLY A 211 23.94 -9.16 -5.15
N GLY A 212 24.12 -9.39 -6.44
CA GLY A 212 25.44 -9.61 -7.02
C GLY A 212 25.60 -8.97 -8.40
N ARG A 213 26.62 -8.13 -8.58
CA ARG A 213 27.00 -7.53 -9.87
C ARG A 213 28.26 -8.18 -10.42
N VAL A 214 28.23 -8.64 -11.67
CA VAL A 214 29.43 -9.20 -12.31
C VAL A 214 30.49 -8.13 -12.53
N VAL A 215 31.76 -8.48 -12.32
CA VAL A 215 32.91 -7.61 -12.59
C VAL A 215 33.34 -7.79 -14.05
N PRO A 216 33.36 -6.73 -14.89
CA PRO A 216 33.80 -6.84 -16.28
C PRO A 216 35.29 -7.25 -16.43
N PRO A 217 35.65 -7.90 -17.57
CA PRO A 217 34.77 -8.42 -18.59
C PRO A 217 34.15 -9.74 -18.14
N ALA A 218 32.86 -9.92 -18.44
CA ALA A 218 32.13 -11.17 -18.22
C ALA A 218 31.93 -11.87 -19.57
N ARG A 219 31.71 -13.19 -19.55
CA ARG A 219 31.30 -13.93 -20.76
C ARG A 219 29.92 -13.47 -21.21
N ASP A 220 29.69 -13.51 -22.52
CA ASP A 220 28.38 -13.21 -23.11
C ASP A 220 27.30 -14.13 -22.52
N GLY A 221 26.11 -13.58 -22.29
CA GLY A 221 24.97 -14.31 -21.71
C GLY A 221 24.98 -14.40 -20.17
N VAL A 222 26.02 -13.92 -19.48
CA VAL A 222 26.01 -13.83 -18.01
C VAL A 222 25.21 -12.59 -17.57
N PRO A 223 24.14 -12.71 -16.76
CA PRO A 223 23.38 -11.56 -16.31
C PRO A 223 24.24 -10.56 -15.53
N LYS A 224 24.12 -9.26 -15.86
CA LYS A 224 24.84 -8.17 -15.18
C LYS A 224 24.61 -8.19 -13.67
N TYR A 225 23.35 -8.36 -13.28
CA TYR A 225 22.92 -8.50 -11.89
C TYR A 225 22.26 -9.86 -11.64
N ARG A 226 22.43 -10.38 -10.43
CA ARG A 226 21.76 -11.58 -9.93
C ARG A 226 21.42 -11.38 -8.46
N ASN A 227 20.22 -11.77 -8.06
CA ASN A 227 19.83 -11.80 -6.66
C ASN A 227 19.61 -13.24 -6.20
N THR A 228 19.75 -13.50 -4.90
CA THR A 228 19.28 -14.74 -4.28
C THR A 228 17.86 -15.04 -4.75
N GLN A 229 17.54 -16.31 -4.97
CA GLN A 229 16.16 -16.71 -5.27
C GLN A 229 15.28 -16.46 -4.03
N ASP A 230 13.96 -16.50 -4.20
CA ASP A 230 13.07 -16.37 -3.04
C ASP A 230 13.32 -17.55 -2.09
N THR A 231 13.35 -17.25 -0.79
CA THR A 231 13.54 -18.21 0.30
C THR A 231 12.46 -17.99 1.35
N ALA A 232 12.44 -18.81 2.41
CA ALA A 232 11.58 -18.57 3.57
C ALA A 232 11.92 -17.26 4.33
N TYR A 233 13.10 -16.67 4.08
CA TYR A 233 13.58 -15.46 4.76
C TYR A 233 13.59 -14.22 3.88
N TYR A 234 13.44 -14.40 2.57
CA TYR A 234 13.60 -13.34 1.59
C TYR A 234 12.63 -13.52 0.43
N HIS A 235 11.72 -12.56 0.31
CA HIS A 235 10.79 -12.44 -0.81
C HIS A 235 11.06 -11.14 -1.55
N LYS A 236 11.54 -11.22 -2.80
CA LYS A 236 11.91 -10.03 -3.60
C LYS A 236 10.82 -8.96 -3.67
N ARG A 237 9.55 -9.39 -3.64
CA ARG A 237 8.37 -8.52 -3.75
C ARG A 237 8.07 -7.72 -2.48
N GLN A 238 8.73 -8.02 -1.36
CA GLN A 238 8.51 -7.45 -0.02
C GLN A 238 9.77 -6.83 0.58
N VAL A 239 10.92 -6.90 -0.09
CA VAL A 239 12.19 -6.47 0.47
C VAL A 239 12.78 -5.34 -0.36
N LEU A 240 13.00 -4.22 0.32
CA LEU A 240 13.66 -3.04 -0.22
C LEU A 240 15.06 -2.93 0.37
N TYR A 241 16.06 -2.89 -0.50
CA TYR A 241 17.45 -2.72 -0.10
C TYR A 241 17.63 -1.40 0.66
N ASN A 242 18.42 -1.42 1.74
CA ASN A 242 18.74 -0.26 2.60
C ASN A 242 17.57 0.32 3.43
N LEU A 243 16.41 -0.35 3.48
CA LEU A 243 15.29 0.13 4.28
C LEU A 243 15.59 0.17 5.78
N ASP A 244 16.39 -0.77 6.29
CA ASP A 244 16.83 -0.82 7.69
C ASP A 244 17.52 0.46 8.16
N ARG A 245 18.29 1.10 7.26
CA ARG A 245 19.01 2.35 7.51
C ARG A 245 18.21 3.59 7.12
N ALA A 246 17.47 3.54 6.01
CA ALA A 246 16.73 4.68 5.49
C ALA A 246 15.46 5.02 6.28
N ARG A 247 14.86 4.03 6.98
CA ARG A 247 13.56 4.17 7.65
C ARG A 247 13.46 5.34 8.63
N SER A 248 14.51 5.64 9.40
CA SER A 248 14.49 6.73 10.39
C SER A 248 14.42 8.09 9.71
N THR A 249 15.15 8.26 8.60
CA THR A 249 15.08 9.45 7.75
C THR A 249 13.70 9.57 7.10
N PHE A 250 13.16 8.48 6.55
CA PHE A 250 11.83 8.48 5.93
C PHE A 250 10.72 8.87 6.91
N LEU A 251 10.79 8.37 8.15
CA LEU A 251 9.86 8.76 9.21
C LEU A 251 9.95 10.25 9.54
N ARG A 252 11.18 10.78 9.67
CA ARG A 252 11.42 12.20 10.00
C ARG A 252 10.97 13.13 8.86
N GLU A 253 11.28 12.77 7.62
CA GLU A 253 11.01 13.61 6.43
C GLU A 253 9.62 13.36 5.86
N ARG A 254 8.91 12.34 6.35
CA ARG A 254 7.62 11.86 5.84
C ARG A 254 7.62 11.55 4.34
N ARG A 255 8.79 11.19 3.81
CA ARG A 255 9.04 10.96 2.40
C ARG A 255 10.06 9.85 2.23
N ALA A 256 9.70 8.82 1.46
CA ALA A 256 10.62 7.76 1.06
C ALA A 256 11.11 7.97 -0.37
N LEU A 257 12.38 7.70 -0.62
CA LEU A 257 12.96 7.74 -1.97
C LEU A 257 13.28 6.31 -2.45
N VAL A 258 12.73 5.93 -3.59
CA VAL A 258 12.93 4.62 -4.22
C VAL A 258 13.66 4.79 -5.55
N CYS A 259 14.70 3.98 -5.76
CA CYS A 259 15.45 3.87 -7.02
C CYS A 259 15.50 2.41 -7.48
N GLU A 260 16.14 2.15 -8.63
CA GLU A 260 16.12 0.82 -9.26
C GLU A 260 17.20 -0.13 -8.73
N GLY A 261 18.39 0.40 -8.40
CA GLY A 261 19.57 -0.42 -8.14
C GLY A 261 20.31 -0.13 -6.84
N TYR A 262 21.10 -1.12 -6.40
CA TYR A 262 21.96 -1.01 -5.22
C TYR A 262 22.98 0.12 -5.33
N THR A 263 23.55 0.31 -6.53
CA THR A 263 24.54 1.35 -6.79
C THR A 263 23.96 2.76 -6.68
N ASP A 264 22.67 2.90 -6.99
CA ASP A 264 21.98 4.18 -6.96
C ASP A 264 21.74 4.61 -5.52
N VAL A 265 21.34 3.66 -4.66
CA VAL A 265 21.25 3.86 -3.21
C VAL A 265 22.60 4.30 -2.63
N ILE A 266 23.70 3.65 -3.05
CA ILE A 266 25.03 3.99 -2.55
C ILE A 266 25.45 5.39 -3.03
N ALA A 267 25.19 5.74 -4.28
CA ALA A 267 25.47 7.09 -4.80
C ALA A 267 24.66 8.18 -4.08
N LEU A 268 23.37 7.94 -3.87
CA LEU A 268 22.49 8.83 -3.11
C LEU A 268 22.95 8.99 -1.66
N ASP A 269 23.43 7.91 -1.05
CA ASP A 269 23.99 7.95 0.30
C ASP A 269 25.26 8.82 0.38
N ALA A 270 26.15 8.77 -0.63
CA ALA A 270 27.27 9.72 -0.74
C ALA A 270 26.80 11.17 -0.92
N ALA A 271 25.65 11.39 -1.54
CA ALA A 271 25.04 12.72 -1.63
C ALA A 271 24.38 13.19 -0.32
N GLY A 272 24.32 12.35 0.71
CA GLY A 272 23.62 12.60 1.96
C GLY A 272 22.11 12.37 1.88
N VAL A 273 21.65 11.64 0.87
CA VAL A 273 20.23 11.35 0.62
C VAL A 273 19.92 9.90 0.98
N ALA A 274 18.98 9.69 1.90
CA ALA A 274 18.50 8.35 2.20
C ALA A 274 17.62 7.82 1.07
N ALA A 275 17.91 6.62 0.60
CA ALA A 275 17.17 5.96 -0.48
C ALA A 275 17.08 4.45 -0.26
N VAL A 276 16.11 3.82 -0.93
CA VAL A 276 15.98 2.37 -1.02
C VAL A 276 15.89 1.93 -2.48
N ALA A 277 16.16 0.66 -2.75
CA ALA A 277 15.99 0.08 -4.09
C ALA A 277 15.21 -1.23 -4.06
N THR A 278 14.53 -1.54 -5.15
CA THR A 278 13.97 -2.88 -5.34
C THR A 278 15.08 -3.89 -5.61
N CYS A 279 14.88 -5.13 -5.17
CA CYS A 279 15.90 -6.15 -5.31
C CYS A 279 15.76 -6.88 -6.67
N GLY A 280 15.95 -6.16 -7.77
CA GLY A 280 15.87 -6.67 -9.15
C GLY A 280 14.47 -7.12 -9.56
N THR A 281 13.45 -6.39 -9.12
CA THR A 281 12.04 -6.55 -9.48
C THR A 281 11.42 -5.17 -9.70
N ALA A 282 10.32 -5.12 -10.45
CA ALA A 282 9.48 -3.92 -10.46
C ALA A 282 8.99 -3.59 -9.05
N LEU A 283 8.73 -2.31 -8.78
CA LEU A 283 8.11 -1.85 -7.54
C LEU A 283 6.68 -2.44 -7.44
N THR A 284 6.34 -2.99 -6.28
CA THR A 284 5.11 -3.77 -6.06
C THR A 284 4.18 -3.04 -5.08
N ASP A 285 2.93 -3.48 -5.00
CA ASP A 285 1.99 -3.03 -3.97
C ASP A 285 2.48 -3.39 -2.56
N ASP A 286 3.07 -4.56 -2.37
CA ASP A 286 3.70 -4.97 -1.09
C ASP A 286 4.80 -3.99 -0.67
N HIS A 287 5.69 -3.59 -1.58
CA HIS A 287 6.71 -2.58 -1.31
C HIS A 287 6.09 -1.24 -0.89
N LEU A 288 5.06 -0.79 -1.61
CA LEU A 288 4.37 0.47 -1.30
C LEU A 288 3.67 0.42 0.07
N ARG A 289 3.02 -0.70 0.42
CA ARG A 289 2.43 -0.90 1.76
C ARG A 289 3.47 -0.88 2.86
N ILE A 290 4.66 -1.43 2.61
CA ILE A 290 5.78 -1.39 3.56
C ILE A 290 6.28 0.04 3.71
N LEU A 291 6.54 0.74 2.60
CA LEU A 291 6.98 2.14 2.62
C LEU A 291 5.97 3.06 3.30
N ARG A 292 4.66 2.81 3.13
CA ARG A 292 3.58 3.58 3.75
C ARG A 292 3.64 3.63 5.27
N ARG A 293 4.25 2.63 5.90
CA ARG A 293 4.49 2.57 7.36
C ARG A 293 5.51 3.61 7.80
N PHE A 294 6.43 4.00 6.92
CA PHE A 294 7.52 4.93 7.21
C PHE A 294 7.26 6.33 6.64
N ALA A 295 6.54 6.44 5.52
CA ALA A 295 6.24 7.72 4.89
C ALA A 295 4.90 7.69 4.13
N PRO A 296 4.06 8.74 4.25
CA PRO A 296 2.88 8.89 3.39
C PRO A 296 3.23 9.20 1.93
N GLN A 297 4.40 9.82 1.69
CA GLN A 297 4.89 10.17 0.35
C GLN A 297 5.99 9.22 -0.09
N VAL A 298 5.91 8.74 -1.33
CA VAL A 298 6.98 7.96 -1.98
C VAL A 298 7.39 8.68 -3.24
N VAL A 299 8.66 9.10 -3.30
CA VAL A 299 9.32 9.60 -4.50
C VAL A 299 9.96 8.42 -5.20
N VAL A 300 9.67 8.26 -6.49
CA VAL A 300 10.42 7.34 -7.33
C VAL A 300 11.37 8.12 -8.22
N LEU A 301 12.63 7.71 -8.16
CA LEU A 301 13.72 8.20 -8.98
C LEU A 301 13.99 7.15 -10.06
N PHE A 302 13.35 7.33 -11.20
CA PHE A 302 13.56 6.47 -12.36
C PHE A 302 14.61 7.07 -13.28
N ASP A 303 15.24 6.19 -14.06
CA ASP A 303 16.05 6.63 -15.19
C ASP A 303 15.20 7.54 -16.09
N GLY A 304 15.78 8.65 -16.56
CA GLY A 304 15.03 9.64 -17.35
C GLY A 304 14.68 9.15 -18.76
N ASP A 305 14.95 7.88 -19.07
CA ASP A 305 14.61 7.25 -20.33
C ASP A 305 13.12 6.89 -20.43
N ASP A 306 12.70 6.50 -21.63
CA ASP A 306 11.32 6.16 -21.90
C ASP A 306 10.80 4.95 -21.08
N ALA A 307 11.69 4.08 -20.61
CA ALA A 307 11.37 2.88 -19.84
C ALA A 307 11.12 3.20 -18.36
N GLY A 308 11.99 3.97 -17.71
CA GLY A 308 11.81 4.46 -16.34
C GLY A 308 10.54 5.29 -16.19
N GLN A 309 10.24 6.14 -17.17
CA GLN A 309 8.99 6.91 -17.18
C GLN A 309 7.73 6.03 -17.34
N ARG A 310 7.80 4.92 -18.10
CA ARG A 310 6.69 3.93 -18.18
C ARG A 310 6.54 3.15 -16.88
N ALA A 311 7.63 2.88 -16.16
CA ALA A 311 7.57 2.24 -14.85
C ALA A 311 6.78 3.11 -13.85
N ALA A 312 6.97 4.43 -13.86
CA ALA A 312 6.19 5.36 -13.02
C ALA A 312 4.67 5.26 -13.24
N GLU A 313 4.24 5.13 -14.49
CA GLU A 313 2.83 4.98 -14.85
C GLU A 313 2.22 3.67 -14.33
N GLN A 314 3.00 2.59 -14.31
CA GLN A 314 2.55 1.29 -13.81
C GLN A 314 2.44 1.26 -12.27
N VAL A 315 3.22 2.07 -11.58
CA VAL A 315 3.23 2.16 -10.12
C VAL A 315 2.06 2.99 -9.59
N ALA A 316 1.57 3.98 -10.34
CA ALA A 316 0.53 4.90 -9.86
C ALA A 316 -0.73 4.22 -9.30
N PRO A 317 -1.35 3.22 -9.97
CA PRO A 317 -2.52 2.52 -9.42
C PRO A 317 -2.20 1.72 -8.15
N LEU A 318 -0.98 1.18 -8.05
CA LEU A 318 -0.54 0.42 -6.87
C LEU A 318 -0.36 1.37 -5.68
N ALA A 319 0.16 2.58 -5.91
CA ALA A 319 0.35 3.59 -4.87
C ALA A 319 -0.99 4.11 -4.35
N GLU A 320 -1.96 4.36 -5.25
CA GLU A 320 -3.33 4.73 -4.87
C GLU A 320 -3.97 3.65 -4.00
N ALA A 321 -3.91 2.38 -4.40
CA ALA A 321 -4.43 1.26 -3.62
C ALA A 321 -3.72 1.08 -2.26
N ALA A 322 -2.45 1.45 -2.17
CA ALA A 322 -1.67 1.43 -0.93
C ALA A 322 -1.87 2.69 -0.05
N GLY A 323 -2.64 3.69 -0.52
CA GLY A 323 -2.85 4.94 0.19
C GLY A 323 -1.57 5.78 0.32
N VAL A 324 -0.69 5.71 -0.68
CA VAL A 324 0.59 6.42 -0.78
C VAL A 324 0.48 7.54 -1.80
N GLU A 325 0.94 8.73 -1.45
CA GLU A 325 1.12 9.81 -2.40
C GLU A 325 2.40 9.56 -3.22
N LEU A 326 2.23 9.26 -4.51
CA LEU A 326 3.33 8.97 -5.43
C LEU A 326 3.84 10.23 -6.11
N LEU A 327 5.12 10.49 -5.91
CA LEU A 327 5.88 11.58 -6.50
C LEU A 327 6.96 11.00 -7.43
N VAL A 328 7.38 11.78 -8.43
CA VAL A 328 8.40 11.40 -9.41
C VAL A 328 9.50 12.46 -9.38
N ALA A 329 10.74 12.03 -9.27
CA ALA A 329 11.91 12.87 -9.50
C ALA A 329 12.59 12.42 -10.79
N THR A 330 12.98 13.38 -11.63
CA THR A 330 13.70 13.12 -12.88
C THR A 330 15.05 13.80 -12.84
N LEU A 331 16.08 13.08 -13.31
CA LEU A 331 17.43 13.61 -13.39
C LEU A 331 17.67 14.30 -14.75
N PRO A 332 18.34 15.47 -14.78
CA PRO A 332 18.63 16.15 -16.03
C PRO A 332 19.49 15.28 -16.96
N GLY A 333 19.16 15.24 -18.25
CA GLY A 333 19.93 14.50 -19.25
C GLY A 333 19.70 12.97 -19.26
N GLY A 334 18.75 12.46 -18.48
CA GLY A 334 18.41 11.03 -18.47
C GLY A 334 19.45 10.13 -17.82
N ARG A 335 20.35 10.71 -17.01
CA ARG A 335 21.43 10.02 -16.29
C ARG A 335 20.89 9.17 -15.15
N ASP A 336 21.64 8.13 -14.78
CA ASP A 336 21.40 7.37 -13.55
C ASP A 336 21.87 8.20 -12.31
N PRO A 337 21.42 7.88 -11.08
CA PRO A 337 21.78 8.65 -9.89
C PRO A 337 23.29 8.65 -9.58
N ALA A 338 24.01 7.59 -9.96
CA ALA A 338 25.45 7.50 -9.77
C ALA A 338 26.22 8.38 -10.76
N GLU A 339 25.78 8.44 -12.01
CA GLU A 339 26.30 9.32 -13.06
C GLU A 339 25.99 10.79 -12.72
N ALA A 340 24.76 11.10 -12.32
CA ALA A 340 24.37 12.44 -11.91
C ALA A 340 25.18 12.91 -10.68
N PHE A 341 25.39 12.04 -9.70
CA PHE A 341 26.22 12.36 -8.53
C PHE A 341 27.69 12.61 -8.91
N ALA A 342 28.26 11.79 -9.79
CA ALA A 342 29.66 11.92 -10.19
C ALA A 342 29.93 13.24 -10.94
N GLU A 343 28.95 13.78 -11.64
CA GLU A 343 29.08 15.01 -12.40
C GLU A 343 28.73 16.27 -11.57
N ASP A 344 27.56 16.27 -10.91
CA ASP A 344 27.07 17.42 -10.14
C ASP A 344 26.15 16.97 -8.97
N PRO A 345 26.72 16.77 -7.77
CA PRO A 345 25.97 16.43 -6.57
C PRO A 345 24.89 17.45 -6.18
N ASP A 346 25.09 18.74 -6.47
CA ASP A 346 24.14 19.78 -6.08
C ASP A 346 22.93 19.80 -7.01
N SER A 347 23.16 19.61 -8.32
CA SER A 347 22.06 19.41 -9.27
C SER A 347 21.23 18.16 -8.93
N LEU A 348 21.86 17.07 -8.47
CA LEU A 348 21.14 15.88 -8.00
C LEU A 348 20.24 16.21 -6.81
N ARG A 349 20.77 16.90 -5.79
CA ARG A 349 19.98 17.32 -4.62
C ARG A 349 18.83 18.25 -5.01
N GLN A 350 19.07 19.17 -5.93
CA GLN A 350 18.04 20.10 -6.41
C GLN A 350 16.91 19.37 -7.14
N ALA A 351 17.24 18.40 -8.00
CA ALA A 351 16.25 17.56 -8.67
C ALA A 351 15.38 16.78 -7.67
N LEU A 352 15.98 16.32 -6.56
CA LEU A 352 15.28 15.58 -5.51
C LEU A 352 14.47 16.48 -4.55
N ALA A 353 14.79 17.77 -4.47
CA ALA A 353 14.10 18.71 -3.58
C ALA A 353 12.68 19.06 -4.06
N SER A 354 12.43 18.99 -5.37
CA SER A 354 11.15 19.36 -5.99
C SER A 354 10.57 18.24 -6.85
N PRO A 355 10.27 17.07 -6.25
CA PRO A 355 9.65 15.98 -6.99
C PRO A 355 8.20 16.38 -7.36
N VAL A 356 7.74 15.90 -8.51
CA VAL A 356 6.42 16.24 -9.05
C VAL A 356 5.41 15.13 -8.77
N PRO A 357 4.13 15.45 -8.46
CA PRO A 357 3.09 14.42 -8.36
C PRO A 357 2.98 13.57 -9.63
N VAL A 358 2.76 12.26 -9.49
CA VAL A 358 2.71 11.35 -10.64
C VAL A 358 1.64 11.75 -11.67
N ALA A 359 0.52 12.32 -11.22
CA ALA A 359 -0.52 12.84 -12.10
C ALA A 359 0.03 13.98 -12.99
N ARG A 360 0.70 14.97 -12.39
CA ARG A 360 1.35 16.06 -13.11
C ARG A 360 2.40 15.54 -14.09
N PHE A 361 3.26 14.64 -13.62
CA PHE A 361 4.31 14.03 -14.42
C PHE A 361 3.76 13.37 -15.70
N ARG A 362 2.70 12.56 -15.57
CA ARG A 362 2.02 11.91 -16.70
C ARG A 362 1.42 12.92 -17.67
N LEU A 363 0.84 14.00 -17.12
CA LEU A 363 0.20 15.06 -17.87
C LEU A 363 1.23 15.82 -18.74
N GLU A 364 2.33 16.25 -18.13
CA GLU A 364 3.43 16.94 -18.81
C GLU A 364 4.06 16.05 -19.89
N ARG A 365 4.17 14.74 -19.67
CA ARG A 365 4.69 13.79 -20.65
C ARG A 365 3.82 13.69 -21.90
N VAL A 366 2.49 13.58 -21.73
CA VAL A 366 1.56 13.54 -22.87
C VAL A 366 1.66 14.83 -23.69
N LEU A 367 1.69 15.98 -23.01
CA LEU A 367 1.83 17.29 -23.66
C LEU A 367 3.16 17.46 -24.39
N ALA A 368 4.27 16.97 -23.83
CA ALA A 368 5.60 17.07 -24.44
C ALA A 368 5.73 16.26 -25.74
N ARG A 369 4.95 15.18 -25.89
CA ARG A 369 4.95 14.32 -27.09
C ARG A 369 3.96 14.77 -28.17
N ALA A 370 3.01 15.63 -27.82
CA ALA A 370 1.97 16.08 -28.74
C ALA A 370 2.44 17.23 -29.64
N ASP A 371 1.95 17.26 -30.88
CA ASP A 371 2.09 18.44 -31.74
C ASP A 371 1.06 19.50 -31.33
N LEU A 372 1.42 20.34 -30.35
CA LEU A 372 0.53 21.40 -29.86
C LEU A 372 0.37 22.57 -30.84
N ARG A 373 1.05 22.55 -31.99
CA ARG A 373 0.94 23.59 -33.03
C ARG A 373 -0.26 23.38 -33.94
N SER A 374 -0.74 22.15 -34.10
CA SER A 374 -1.96 21.84 -34.86
C SER A 374 -3.20 21.77 -33.96
N VAL A 375 -4.37 22.12 -34.49
CA VAL A 375 -5.63 22.01 -33.73
C VAL A 375 -5.94 20.54 -33.42
N GLU A 376 -5.70 19.65 -34.38
CA GLU A 376 -5.89 18.20 -34.28
C GLU A 376 -4.92 17.58 -33.27
N GLY A 377 -3.66 18.02 -33.25
CA GLY A 377 -2.66 17.55 -32.29
C GLY A 377 -3.00 17.97 -30.86
N ARG A 378 -3.45 19.22 -30.66
CA ARG A 378 -3.96 19.68 -29.36
C ARG A 378 -5.18 18.91 -28.89
N ALA A 379 -6.16 18.68 -29.77
CA ALA A 379 -7.36 17.93 -29.44
C ALA A 379 -7.05 16.48 -29.03
N ARG A 380 -6.07 15.85 -29.70
CA ARG A 380 -5.59 14.51 -29.36
C ARG A 380 -4.88 14.47 -28.00
N ALA A 381 -4.02 15.46 -27.72
CA ALA A 381 -3.35 15.58 -26.43
C ALA A 381 -4.35 15.69 -25.27
N VAL A 382 -5.41 16.50 -25.42
CA VAL A 382 -6.49 16.62 -24.43
C VAL A 382 -7.20 15.28 -24.20
N ALA A 383 -7.48 14.53 -25.26
CA ALA A 383 -8.10 13.22 -25.15
C ALA A 383 -7.21 12.21 -24.41
N ASP A 384 -5.91 12.22 -24.69
CA ASP A 384 -4.93 11.31 -24.06
C ASP A 384 -4.71 11.63 -22.57
N VAL A 385 -4.80 12.91 -22.18
CA VAL A 385 -4.70 13.35 -20.78
C VAL A 385 -5.96 13.01 -19.96
N ALA A 386 -7.10 12.77 -20.61
CA ALA A 386 -8.36 12.53 -19.90
C ALA A 386 -8.26 11.38 -18.89
N ALA A 387 -7.54 10.30 -19.23
CA ALA A 387 -7.28 9.15 -18.36
C ALA A 387 -6.29 9.41 -17.21
N VAL A 388 -5.57 10.53 -17.23
CA VAL A 388 -4.72 10.99 -16.12
C VAL A 388 -5.55 11.82 -15.13
N LEU A 389 -6.32 12.80 -15.64
CA LEU A 389 -7.18 13.67 -14.80
C LEU A 389 -8.27 12.91 -14.06
N ALA A 390 -8.85 11.94 -14.77
CA ALA A 390 -9.49 10.77 -14.25
C ALA A 390 -9.01 10.30 -12.87
N SER A 391 -7.73 9.90 -12.77
CA SER A 391 -7.15 9.33 -11.56
C SER A 391 -6.92 10.36 -10.43
N VAL A 392 -7.10 11.65 -10.70
CA VAL A 392 -6.98 12.69 -9.67
C VAL A 392 -8.29 12.74 -8.89
N GLY A 393 -8.31 12.15 -7.70
CA GLY A 393 -9.52 12.05 -6.87
C GLY A 393 -10.07 13.40 -6.37
N ASP A 394 -9.17 14.35 -6.09
CA ASP A 394 -9.52 15.68 -5.57
C ASP A 394 -10.05 16.60 -6.69
N PRO A 395 -11.30 17.11 -6.59
CA PRO A 395 -11.88 17.99 -7.61
C PRO A 395 -11.15 19.33 -7.78
N LEU A 396 -10.60 19.91 -6.72
CA LEU A 396 -9.86 21.17 -6.78
C LEU A 396 -8.53 20.95 -7.51
N VAL A 397 -7.77 19.92 -7.12
CA VAL A 397 -6.52 19.56 -7.80
C VAL A 397 -6.77 19.24 -9.28
N ARG A 398 -7.88 18.56 -9.58
CA ARG A 398 -8.29 18.30 -10.97
C ARG A 398 -8.59 19.60 -11.73
N SER A 399 -9.25 20.57 -11.10
CA SER A 399 -9.53 21.89 -11.69
C SER A 399 -8.24 22.62 -12.04
N GLU A 400 -7.25 22.63 -11.14
CA GLU A 400 -5.94 23.24 -11.40
C GLU A 400 -5.22 22.60 -12.59
N TYR A 401 -5.28 21.27 -12.73
CA TYR A 401 -4.72 20.61 -13.90
C TYR A 401 -5.50 20.91 -15.20
N ILE A 402 -6.81 21.15 -15.11
CA ILE A 402 -7.61 21.59 -16.27
C ILE A 402 -7.21 23.02 -16.67
N ALA A 403 -6.99 23.92 -15.71
CA ALA A 403 -6.47 25.26 -15.97
C ALA A 403 -5.07 25.21 -16.62
N MET A 404 -4.18 24.34 -16.13
CA MET A 404 -2.85 24.11 -16.74
C MET A 404 -2.97 23.60 -18.19
N LEU A 405 -3.93 22.70 -18.47
CA LEU A 405 -4.19 22.24 -19.83
C LEU A 405 -4.73 23.34 -20.74
N ALA A 406 -5.62 24.19 -20.21
CA ALA A 406 -6.18 25.32 -20.94
C ALA A 406 -5.06 26.26 -21.41
N ASP A 407 -4.13 26.59 -20.51
CA ASP A 407 -2.95 27.40 -20.82
C ASP A 407 -2.06 26.75 -21.91
N ARG A 408 -1.75 25.47 -21.77
CA ARG A 408 -0.84 24.76 -22.69
C ARG A 408 -1.43 24.45 -24.06
N THR A 409 -2.75 24.31 -24.16
CA THR A 409 -3.44 23.95 -25.40
C THR A 409 -4.17 25.14 -26.02
N GLY A 410 -4.43 26.20 -25.28
CA GLY A 410 -5.23 27.34 -25.73
C GLY A 410 -6.72 27.05 -25.92
N PHE A 411 -7.22 25.88 -25.47
CA PHE A 411 -8.67 25.65 -25.36
C PHE A 411 -9.22 26.37 -24.13
N ARG A 412 -10.50 26.74 -24.17
CA ARG A 412 -11.14 27.38 -23.02
C ARG A 412 -11.29 26.37 -21.89
N GLU A 413 -11.00 26.81 -20.66
CA GLU A 413 -11.12 25.98 -19.47
C GLU A 413 -12.53 25.37 -19.35
N ALA A 414 -13.58 26.14 -19.60
CA ALA A 414 -14.96 25.66 -19.58
C ALA A 414 -15.23 24.53 -20.60
N GLU A 415 -14.61 24.57 -21.78
CA GLU A 415 -14.75 23.53 -22.82
C GLU A 415 -14.01 22.26 -22.43
N LEU A 416 -12.82 22.41 -21.84
CA LEU A 416 -12.06 21.30 -21.29
C LEU A 416 -12.80 20.67 -20.10
N ALA A 417 -13.27 21.50 -19.17
CA ALA A 417 -14.05 21.08 -18.01
C ALA A 417 -15.40 20.44 -18.37
N ALA A 418 -15.95 20.73 -19.56
CA ALA A 418 -17.18 20.10 -20.09
C ALA A 418 -16.91 18.84 -20.93
N ARG A 419 -15.71 18.67 -21.50
CA ARG A 419 -15.31 17.51 -22.33
C ARG A 419 -14.51 16.44 -21.58
N LEU A 420 -13.79 16.85 -20.53
CA LEU A 420 -13.08 15.99 -19.58
C LEU A 420 -13.94 15.46 -18.40
N PRO A 421 -15.19 15.91 -18.11
CA PRO A 421 -16.03 15.26 -17.14
C PRO A 421 -16.64 14.01 -17.79
N SER A 422 -16.39 12.86 -17.15
CA SER A 422 -16.83 11.50 -17.53
C SER A 422 -16.03 10.70 -18.57
N ALA A 423 -14.81 11.12 -18.95
CA ALA A 423 -13.82 10.15 -19.44
C ALA A 423 -13.35 9.17 -18.34
N LEU A 424 -13.72 9.43 -17.08
CA LEU A 424 -14.11 8.40 -16.14
C LEU A 424 -15.60 8.46 -15.82
N ARG A 425 -16.41 7.64 -16.49
CA ARG A 425 -17.11 6.64 -15.69
C ARG A 425 -16.03 5.96 -14.86
N PRO A 426 -16.23 5.60 -13.57
CA PRO A 426 -15.42 4.55 -13.00
C PRO A 426 -15.38 3.47 -14.06
N ARG A 427 -14.22 3.24 -14.69
CA ARG A 427 -13.97 2.02 -15.43
C ARG A 427 -14.41 1.01 -14.41
N ARG A 428 -15.55 0.34 -14.69
CA ARG A 428 -16.28 -0.50 -13.75
C ARG A 428 -15.24 -0.99 -12.78
N LEU A 429 -15.33 -0.63 -11.49
CA LEU A 429 -14.63 -1.43 -10.49
C LEU A 429 -14.93 -2.84 -10.97
N ARG A 430 -13.91 -3.50 -11.52
CA ARG A 430 -14.00 -4.91 -11.80
C ARG A 430 -14.12 -5.39 -10.38
N THR A 431 -15.37 -5.57 -9.96
CA THR A 431 -15.73 -6.49 -8.89
C THR A 431 -14.79 -7.64 -9.11
N SER A 432 -13.90 -7.83 -8.13
CA SER A 432 -12.81 -8.79 -8.22
C SER A 432 -13.35 -10.05 -8.89
N GLU A 433 -12.87 -10.33 -10.11
CA GLU A 433 -13.32 -11.46 -10.95
C GLU A 433 -13.00 -12.82 -10.31
N ALA A 434 -12.50 -12.84 -9.06
CA ALA A 434 -12.33 -14.04 -8.27
C ALA A 434 -13.63 -14.55 -7.60
N SER A 435 -14.66 -13.71 -7.34
CA SER A 435 -15.89 -14.16 -6.64
C SER A 435 -17.24 -13.64 -7.18
N GLY A 436 -17.26 -12.59 -8.00
CA GLY A 436 -18.49 -12.05 -8.59
C GLY A 436 -19.52 -11.49 -7.59
N LEU A 437 -19.12 -11.13 -6.38
CA LEU A 437 -19.98 -10.56 -5.33
C LEU A 437 -19.81 -9.03 -5.22
N ASP A 438 -20.91 -8.33 -4.94
CA ASP A 438 -20.93 -6.92 -4.57
C ASP A 438 -20.59 -6.78 -3.08
N ARG A 439 -19.33 -6.53 -2.75
CA ARG A 439 -18.81 -6.65 -1.37
C ARG A 439 -19.50 -5.74 -0.34
N PRO A 440 -19.78 -4.45 -0.60
CA PRO A 440 -20.58 -3.64 0.30
C PRO A 440 -21.99 -4.21 0.54
N ALA A 441 -22.67 -4.65 -0.54
CA ALA A 441 -24.00 -5.26 -0.44
C ALA A 441 -23.96 -6.58 0.33
N ALA A 442 -22.97 -7.42 0.06
CA ALA A 442 -22.73 -8.68 0.75
C ALA A 442 -22.48 -8.45 2.26
N SER A 443 -21.65 -7.47 2.61
CA SER A 443 -21.33 -7.16 4.02
C SER A 443 -22.55 -6.69 4.80
N VAL A 444 -23.39 -5.84 4.20
CA VAL A 444 -24.66 -5.40 4.80
C VAL A 444 -25.63 -6.58 4.97
N LEU A 445 -25.73 -7.47 3.98
CA LEU A 445 -26.62 -8.63 4.05
C LEU A 445 -26.15 -9.70 5.05
N ILE A 446 -24.84 -9.90 5.24
CA ILE A 446 -24.29 -10.78 6.29
C ILE A 446 -24.58 -10.21 7.67
N ALA A 447 -24.36 -8.90 7.85
CA ALA A 447 -24.67 -8.23 9.10
C ALA A 447 -26.16 -8.36 9.44
N LEU A 448 -27.06 -8.14 8.47
CA LEU A 448 -28.50 -8.32 8.65
C LEU A 448 -28.91 -9.78 8.91
N ALA A 449 -28.23 -10.74 8.30
CA ALA A 449 -28.42 -12.16 8.57
C ALA A 449 -27.96 -12.57 9.98
N SER A 450 -26.94 -11.89 10.52
CA SER A 450 -26.39 -12.13 11.85
C SER A 450 -27.18 -11.40 12.95
N ASP A 451 -27.66 -10.20 12.66
CA ASP A 451 -28.41 -9.34 13.57
C ASP A 451 -29.71 -8.85 12.90
N PRO A 452 -30.86 -9.48 13.19
CA PRO A 452 -32.14 -9.04 12.66
C PRO A 452 -32.60 -7.68 13.18
N GLY A 453 -31.99 -7.15 14.25
CA GLY A 453 -32.25 -5.79 14.74
C GLY A 453 -31.84 -4.70 13.76
N LEU A 454 -31.03 -5.04 12.75
CA LEU A 454 -30.64 -4.14 11.66
C LEU A 454 -31.72 -4.01 10.56
N GLY A 455 -32.82 -4.76 10.64
CA GLY A 455 -33.89 -4.76 9.63
C GLY A 455 -34.49 -3.38 9.37
N ASP A 456 -34.59 -2.54 10.39
CA ASP A 456 -35.11 -1.17 10.27
C ASP A 456 -34.12 -0.21 9.59
N LEU A 457 -32.84 -0.56 9.54
CA LEU A 457 -31.77 0.24 8.94
C LEU A 457 -31.45 -0.15 7.50
N VAL A 458 -31.82 -1.37 7.08
CA VAL A 458 -31.52 -1.90 5.75
C VAL A 458 -32.78 -1.90 4.88
N VAL A 459 -32.91 -0.86 4.05
CA VAL A 459 -34.03 -0.78 3.09
C VAL A 459 -33.71 -1.55 1.80
N PRO A 460 -34.61 -2.42 1.29
CA PRO A 460 -34.39 -3.14 0.03
C PRO A 460 -34.13 -2.22 -1.17
N ALA A 461 -34.67 -1.00 -1.12
CA ALA A 461 -34.45 0.03 -2.13
C ALA A 461 -32.97 0.39 -2.32
N LEU A 462 -32.06 0.09 -1.37
CA LEU A 462 -30.62 0.25 -1.56
C LEU A 462 -30.04 -0.70 -2.62
N PHE A 463 -30.63 -1.87 -2.81
CA PHE A 463 -30.04 -2.90 -3.66
C PHE A 463 -30.60 -2.78 -5.08
N ARG A 464 -29.73 -2.42 -6.02
CA ARG A 464 -30.09 -2.30 -7.45
C ARG A 464 -30.36 -3.66 -8.07
N ASP A 465 -29.56 -4.66 -7.72
CA ASP A 465 -29.70 -6.02 -8.22
C ASP A 465 -30.95 -6.69 -7.62
N PRO A 466 -31.85 -7.26 -8.44
CA PRO A 466 -33.09 -7.89 -7.96
C PRO A 466 -32.86 -9.03 -6.95
N THR A 467 -31.80 -9.81 -7.12
CA THR A 467 -31.48 -10.96 -6.25
C THR A 467 -30.98 -10.48 -4.88
N TYR A 468 -30.11 -9.45 -4.84
CA TYR A 468 -29.70 -8.81 -3.58
C TYR A 468 -30.88 -8.13 -2.88
N ARG A 469 -31.76 -7.47 -3.64
CA ARG A 469 -32.97 -6.82 -3.11
C ARG A 469 -33.93 -7.82 -2.49
N ALA A 470 -34.16 -8.94 -3.16
CA ALA A 470 -35.01 -10.01 -2.65
C ALA A 470 -34.42 -10.63 -1.37
N LEU A 471 -33.10 -10.81 -1.32
CA LEU A 471 -32.41 -11.28 -0.11
C LEU A 471 -32.53 -10.26 1.05
N ALA A 472 -32.34 -8.98 0.77
CA ALA A 472 -32.50 -7.90 1.76
C ALA A 472 -33.92 -7.87 2.35
N ALA A 473 -34.93 -7.99 1.48
CA ALA A 473 -36.34 -8.00 1.90
C ALA A 473 -36.64 -9.22 2.78
N ALA A 474 -36.20 -10.42 2.37
CA ALA A 474 -36.42 -11.64 3.12
C ALA A 474 -35.73 -11.63 4.49
N LEU A 475 -34.48 -11.17 4.55
CA LEU A 475 -33.72 -11.06 5.80
C LEU A 475 -34.27 -9.96 6.71
N GLY A 476 -34.69 -8.83 6.15
CA GLY A 476 -35.24 -7.70 6.90
C GLY A 476 -36.61 -7.98 7.51
N SER A 477 -37.45 -8.80 6.85
CA SER A 477 -38.78 -9.15 7.36
C SER A 477 -38.80 -10.35 8.30
N ARG A 478 -37.65 -11.00 8.57
CA ARG A 478 -37.63 -12.28 9.31
C ARG A 478 -37.86 -12.13 10.82
N GLY A 479 -37.69 -10.93 11.38
CA GLY A 479 -37.67 -10.73 12.83
C GLY A 479 -36.69 -11.67 13.53
N GLU A 480 -37.09 -12.33 14.60
CA GLU A 480 -36.25 -13.29 15.32
C GLU A 480 -36.15 -14.68 14.65
N ALA A 481 -36.85 -14.91 13.53
CA ALA A 481 -36.83 -16.20 12.87
C ALA A 481 -35.43 -16.54 12.31
N PRO A 482 -35.03 -17.83 12.32
CA PRO A 482 -33.77 -18.26 11.72
C PRO A 482 -33.69 -17.90 10.24
N VAL A 483 -32.48 -17.60 9.75
CA VAL A 483 -32.25 -17.27 8.33
C VAL A 483 -32.76 -18.36 7.38
N ALA A 484 -32.67 -19.64 7.79
CA ALA A 484 -33.21 -20.75 7.00
C ALA A 484 -34.71 -20.57 6.68
N ALA A 485 -35.53 -20.13 7.65
CA ALA A 485 -36.95 -19.89 7.45
C ALA A 485 -37.22 -18.71 6.50
N ALA A 486 -36.39 -17.66 6.57
CA ALA A 486 -36.46 -16.53 5.65
C ALA A 486 -36.14 -16.92 4.20
N LEU A 487 -35.37 -17.99 4.00
CA LEU A 487 -34.94 -18.47 2.69
C LEU A 487 -35.87 -19.52 2.06
N GLU A 488 -36.85 -20.05 2.80
CA GLU A 488 -37.79 -21.07 2.29
C GLU A 488 -38.70 -20.52 1.17
N GLY A 489 -39.02 -19.23 1.21
CA GLY A 489 -39.93 -18.56 0.28
C GLY A 489 -39.26 -17.82 -0.89
N VAL A 490 -37.93 -17.83 -0.99
CA VAL A 490 -37.19 -17.09 -2.03
C VAL A 490 -36.69 -18.01 -3.14
N GLY A 491 -36.39 -17.43 -4.31
CA GLY A 491 -35.87 -18.15 -5.48
C GLY A 491 -34.52 -18.84 -5.23
N ASP A 492 -34.21 -19.85 -6.04
CA ASP A 492 -32.96 -20.61 -5.93
C ASP A 492 -31.72 -19.72 -6.12
N ASP A 493 -31.82 -18.69 -6.96
CA ASP A 493 -30.80 -17.67 -7.20
C ASP A 493 -30.51 -16.83 -5.94
N VAL A 494 -31.55 -16.49 -5.18
CA VAL A 494 -31.43 -15.74 -3.92
C VAL A 494 -30.79 -16.60 -2.82
N ARG A 495 -31.17 -17.88 -2.75
CA ARG A 495 -30.56 -18.86 -1.83
C ARG A 495 -29.08 -19.11 -2.17
N GLU A 496 -28.76 -19.29 -3.45
CA GLU A 496 -27.38 -19.43 -3.91
C GLU A 496 -26.54 -18.18 -3.57
N LEU A 497 -27.11 -16.98 -3.78
CA LEU A 497 -26.46 -15.73 -3.42
C LEU A 497 -26.14 -15.67 -1.92
N TYR A 498 -27.11 -16.02 -1.05
CA TYR A 498 -26.88 -16.06 0.39
C TYR A 498 -25.72 -16.98 0.78
N HIS A 499 -25.69 -18.20 0.23
CA HIS A 499 -24.61 -19.15 0.53
C HIS A 499 -23.24 -18.66 0.05
N ARG A 500 -23.18 -18.03 -1.13
CA ARG A 500 -21.94 -17.43 -1.65
C ARG A 500 -21.44 -16.28 -0.76
N ILE A 501 -22.36 -15.44 -0.30
CA ILE A 501 -22.08 -14.32 0.58
C ILE A 501 -21.61 -14.84 1.96
N ALA A 502 -22.32 -15.79 2.57
CA ALA A 502 -22.01 -16.35 3.88
C ALA A 502 -20.66 -17.11 3.91
N ALA A 503 -20.22 -17.63 2.76
CA ALA A 503 -18.92 -18.29 2.60
C ALA A 503 -17.77 -17.32 2.27
N SER A 504 -18.05 -16.03 2.10
CA SER A 504 -17.04 -15.02 1.77
C SER A 504 -16.54 -14.28 3.01
N ASP A 505 -15.23 -14.03 3.09
CA ASP A 505 -14.63 -13.20 4.14
C ASP A 505 -15.18 -11.76 4.02
N SER A 506 -16.04 -11.34 4.95
CA SER A 506 -16.48 -9.95 5.05
C SER A 506 -15.54 -9.18 5.97
N GLU A 507 -14.67 -8.37 5.37
CA GLU A 507 -13.88 -7.37 6.08
C GLU A 507 -14.63 -6.03 6.10
N GLY A 508 -14.88 -5.47 7.28
CA GLY A 508 -15.46 -4.14 7.46
C GLY A 508 -16.59 -4.08 8.48
N SER A 509 -16.90 -2.87 8.99
CA SER A 509 -18.06 -2.65 9.86
C SER A 509 -19.36 -2.54 9.05
N PHE A 510 -20.49 -2.90 9.64
CA PHE A 510 -21.82 -2.70 9.04
C PHE A 510 -22.03 -1.24 8.61
N ASP A 511 -21.66 -0.29 9.48
CA ASP A 511 -21.81 1.14 9.25
C ASP A 511 -21.02 1.59 8.02
N ASP A 512 -19.76 1.16 7.88
CA ASP A 512 -18.93 1.51 6.71
C ASP A 512 -19.52 0.94 5.42
N ALA A 513 -19.98 -0.31 5.45
CA ALA A 513 -20.58 -0.95 4.28
C ALA A 513 -21.90 -0.29 3.87
N LEU A 514 -22.74 0.08 4.85
CA LEU A 514 -24.00 0.76 4.62
C LEU A 514 -23.78 2.15 4.03
N VAL A 515 -22.84 2.94 4.59
CA VAL A 515 -22.51 4.28 4.07
C VAL A 515 -21.98 4.20 2.65
N VAL A 516 -21.13 3.23 2.33
CA VAL A 516 -20.64 3.00 0.97
C VAL A 516 -21.78 2.69 0.00
N LEU A 517 -22.76 1.86 0.40
CA LEU A 517 -23.94 1.58 -0.41
C LEU A 517 -24.80 2.83 -0.60
N VAL A 518 -25.10 3.58 0.46
CA VAL A 518 -25.90 4.81 0.39
C VAL A 518 -25.26 5.82 -0.56
N LEU A 519 -23.96 6.10 -0.41
CA LEU A 519 -23.23 7.02 -1.27
C LEU A 519 -23.24 6.58 -2.74
N ARG A 520 -23.01 5.28 -2.98
CA ARG A 520 -22.98 4.72 -4.33
C ARG A 520 -24.34 4.84 -5.01
N GLU A 521 -25.40 4.44 -4.33
CA GLU A 521 -26.73 4.36 -4.92
C GLU A 521 -27.37 5.75 -5.05
N ALA A 522 -27.19 6.62 -4.06
CA ALA A 522 -27.66 8.01 -4.13
C ALA A 522 -26.97 8.77 -5.26
N GLY A 523 -25.66 8.55 -5.46
CA GLY A 523 -24.93 9.13 -6.59
C GLY A 523 -25.50 8.69 -7.95
N VAL A 524 -25.87 7.42 -8.09
CA VAL A 524 -26.48 6.89 -9.33
C VAL A 524 -27.84 7.52 -9.61
N GLU A 525 -28.71 7.65 -8.60
CA GLU A 525 -30.03 8.29 -8.80
C GLU A 525 -29.91 9.79 -9.05
N LEU A 526 -28.99 10.49 -8.37
CA LEU A 526 -28.76 11.92 -8.60
C LEU A 526 -28.23 12.20 -10.00
N GLU A 527 -27.37 11.32 -10.54
CA GLU A 527 -26.96 11.41 -11.95
C GLU A 527 -28.13 11.20 -12.91
N ARG A 528 -29.04 10.28 -12.60
CA ARG A 528 -30.23 10.02 -13.41
C ARG A 528 -31.17 11.23 -13.39
N GLU A 529 -31.38 11.81 -12.22
CA GLU A 529 -32.20 13.01 -12.04
C GLU A 529 -31.60 14.22 -12.77
N ALA A 530 -30.28 14.41 -12.69
CA ALA A 530 -29.57 15.45 -13.44
C ALA A 530 -29.81 15.38 -14.95
N ARG A 531 -29.85 14.16 -15.52
CA ARG A 531 -30.18 13.97 -16.95
C ARG A 531 -31.64 14.31 -17.25
N GLY A 532 -32.55 14.03 -16.33
CA GLY A 532 -33.97 14.39 -16.46
C GLY A 532 -34.20 15.90 -16.45
N LEU A 533 -33.39 16.66 -15.70
CA LEU A 533 -33.47 18.13 -15.64
C LEU A 533 -33.13 18.81 -16.98
N ALA A 534 -32.34 18.16 -17.85
CA ALA A 534 -31.95 18.71 -19.14
C ALA A 534 -33.12 18.81 -20.14
N GLY A 535 -34.20 18.05 -19.94
CA GLY A 535 -35.39 18.04 -20.79
C GLY A 535 -36.53 18.93 -20.31
N LEU A 536 -36.39 19.59 -19.15
CA LEU A 536 -37.45 20.39 -18.52
C LEU A 536 -37.19 21.89 -18.71
N SER A 537 -38.24 22.71 -18.59
CA SER A 537 -38.14 24.17 -18.61
C SER A 537 -39.19 24.80 -17.68
N GLY A 538 -38.96 26.06 -17.28
CA GLY A 538 -39.91 26.79 -16.42
C GLY A 538 -39.90 26.36 -14.94
N PRO A 539 -40.98 26.66 -14.19
CA PRO A 539 -41.03 26.52 -12.73
C PRO A 539 -40.79 25.09 -12.22
N GLU A 540 -41.21 24.08 -12.99
CA GLU A 540 -41.00 22.67 -12.68
C GLU A 540 -39.52 22.29 -12.66
N ARG A 541 -38.74 22.82 -13.63
CA ARG A 541 -37.29 22.60 -13.67
C ARG A 541 -36.61 23.23 -12.46
N GLU A 542 -37.00 24.45 -12.11
CA GLU A 542 -36.39 25.18 -10.98
C GLU A 542 -36.63 24.46 -9.65
N GLU A 543 -37.83 23.93 -9.43
CA GLU A 543 -38.15 23.16 -8.23
C GLU A 543 -37.35 21.86 -8.15
N ARG A 544 -37.31 21.08 -9.23
CA ARG A 544 -36.54 19.84 -9.26
C ARG A 544 -35.03 20.09 -9.15
N GLN A 545 -34.52 21.17 -9.74
CA GLN A 545 -33.12 21.57 -9.62
C GLN A 545 -32.74 21.93 -8.17
N ARG A 546 -33.64 22.59 -7.43
CA ARG A 546 -33.43 22.89 -6.00
C ARG A 546 -33.31 21.59 -5.19
N ARG A 547 -34.31 20.70 -5.29
CA ARG A 547 -34.30 19.39 -4.60
C ARG A 547 -33.04 18.58 -4.93
N TRP A 548 -32.66 18.51 -6.20
CA TRP A 548 -31.43 17.84 -6.64
C TRP A 548 -30.17 18.44 -6.01
N THR A 549 -30.11 19.78 -5.93
CA THR A 549 -28.97 20.49 -5.32
C THR A 549 -28.85 20.14 -3.84
N ASP A 550 -29.96 20.11 -3.10
CA ASP A 550 -29.99 19.77 -1.68
C ASP A 550 -29.51 18.33 -1.43
N HIS A 551 -29.94 17.37 -2.26
CA HIS A 551 -29.48 15.99 -2.16
C HIS A 551 -28.00 15.83 -2.53
N ILE A 552 -27.48 16.58 -3.51
CA ILE A 552 -26.04 16.59 -3.80
C ILE A 552 -25.22 17.15 -2.65
N MET A 553 -25.68 18.23 -2.01
CA MET A 553 -25.01 18.78 -0.84
C MET A 553 -25.02 17.79 0.32
N THR A 554 -26.12 17.07 0.50
CA THR A 554 -26.25 15.99 1.48
C THR A 554 -25.31 14.82 1.18
N LEU A 555 -25.18 14.43 -0.10
CA LEU A 555 -24.22 13.41 -0.55
C LEU A 555 -22.77 13.84 -0.30
N HIS A 556 -22.44 15.11 -0.55
CA HIS A 556 -21.12 15.66 -0.26
C HIS A 556 -20.83 15.68 1.25
N ARG A 557 -21.83 16.04 2.07
CA ARG A 557 -21.74 16.03 3.53
C ARG A 557 -21.47 14.62 4.07
N LEU A 558 -22.22 13.61 3.63
CA LEU A 558 -21.97 12.22 4.04
C LEU A 558 -20.61 11.70 3.56
N ARG A 559 -20.11 12.18 2.41
CA ARG A 559 -18.78 11.79 1.91
C ARG A 559 -17.63 12.37 2.73
N THR A 560 -17.82 13.56 3.29
CA THR A 560 -16.83 14.28 4.11
C THR A 560 -16.93 13.89 5.58
N GLU A 561 -18.13 13.56 6.05
CA GLU A 561 -18.44 13.08 7.39
C GLU A 561 -19.19 11.74 7.31
N PRO A 562 -18.49 10.59 7.14
CA PRO A 562 -19.11 9.27 6.96
C PRO A 562 -19.98 8.78 8.14
N ARG A 563 -19.96 9.51 9.27
CA ARG A 563 -20.76 9.23 10.47
C ARG A 563 -21.93 10.20 10.66
N ASP A 564 -22.19 11.06 9.68
CA ASP A 564 -23.38 11.91 9.66
C ASP A 564 -24.62 11.06 9.35
N LEU A 565 -25.24 10.55 10.43
CA LEU A 565 -26.43 9.70 10.36
C LEU A 565 -27.63 10.44 9.79
N ASP A 566 -27.70 11.77 9.95
CA ASP A 566 -28.78 12.59 9.40
C ASP A 566 -28.64 12.70 7.88
N ALA A 567 -27.42 12.88 7.37
CA ALA A 567 -27.15 12.84 5.93
C ALA A 567 -27.40 11.45 5.33
N ALA A 568 -26.97 10.39 6.02
CA ALA A 568 -27.25 9.02 5.59
C ALA A 568 -28.76 8.74 5.53
N GLY A 569 -29.51 9.12 6.58
CA GLY A 569 -30.96 8.99 6.65
C GLY A 569 -31.69 9.78 5.57
N ALA A 570 -31.26 11.02 5.30
CA ALA A 570 -31.85 11.85 4.25
C ALA A 570 -31.65 11.26 2.85
N LEU A 571 -30.45 10.72 2.55
CA LEU A 571 -30.18 10.07 1.26
C LEU A 571 -30.90 8.73 1.13
N LEU A 572 -31.07 8.00 2.23
CA LEU A 572 -31.89 6.78 2.26
C LEU A 572 -33.35 7.09 1.94
N ALA A 573 -33.93 8.13 2.55
CA ALA A 573 -35.30 8.57 2.26
C ALA A 573 -35.46 8.97 0.78
N TYR A 574 -34.50 9.73 0.25
CA TYR A 574 -34.45 10.09 -1.17
C TYR A 574 -34.42 8.85 -2.07
N LEU A 575 -33.58 7.86 -1.77
CA LEU A 575 -33.48 6.62 -2.54
C LEU A 575 -34.77 5.81 -2.56
N VAL A 576 -35.48 5.78 -1.42
CA VAL A 576 -36.80 5.12 -1.33
C VAL A 576 -37.81 5.85 -2.20
N GLU A 577 -37.89 7.18 -2.13
CA GLU A 577 -38.80 7.99 -2.97
C GLU A 577 -38.50 7.78 -4.46
N ALA A 578 -37.24 7.97 -4.86
CA ALA A 578 -36.79 7.88 -6.25
C ALA A 578 -37.04 6.51 -6.89
N ARG A 579 -37.06 5.43 -6.08
CA ARG A 579 -37.26 4.05 -6.56
C ARG A 579 -38.71 3.57 -6.43
N SER A 580 -39.50 4.16 -5.54
CA SER A 580 -40.96 3.95 -5.47
C SER A 580 -41.69 4.52 -6.69
N ASP A 581 -41.28 5.70 -7.18
CA ASP A 581 -41.85 6.31 -8.39
C ASP A 581 -41.63 5.48 -9.66
N VAL A 582 -40.58 4.67 -9.70
CA VAL A 582 -40.28 3.77 -10.82
C VAL A 582 -41.21 2.55 -10.85
N ALA A 583 -41.66 2.08 -9.69
CA ALA A 583 -42.57 0.93 -9.58
C ALA A 583 -44.01 1.28 -9.99
N LEU A 584 -44.42 2.54 -9.83
CA LEU A 584 -45.74 3.03 -10.26
C LEU A 584 -45.81 3.41 -11.76
N GLY A 585 -44.66 3.65 -12.41
CA GLY A 585 -44.58 4.02 -13.83
C GLY A 585 -44.41 2.88 -14.83
N SER A 586 -44.32 1.61 -14.38
CA SER A 586 -44.19 0.43 -15.23
C SER A 586 -45.50 -0.36 -15.42
N GLY A 587 -46.64 0.24 -15.05
CA GLY A 587 -47.98 -0.35 -15.12
C GLY A 587 -48.98 0.46 -15.96
N SER A 588 -48.54 1.05 -17.06
CA SER A 588 -49.42 1.69 -18.07
C SER A 588 -49.01 1.32 -19.48
#